data_AF-A0A914MQS5-F1
#
_entry.id   AF-A0A914MQS5-F1
#
_cell.length_a   1.000
_cell.length_b   1.000
_cell.length_c   1.000
_cell.angle_alpha   90.00
_cell.angle_beta   90.00
_cell.angle_gamma   90.00
#
_symmetry.space_group_name_H-M   'P 1'
#
loop_
_entity.id
_entity.type
_entity.pdbx_description
1 polymer ?
#
loop_
_entity_poly.entity_id
_entity_poly.type
_entity_poly.pdbx_seq_one_letter_code
_entity_poly.pdbx_strand_id
1 'polypeptide(L)'
;MMYTVECPKETLRHFDRKFLTNEFFNSSATYRLDSSVFMPYDALTRITPTTPKEYIWDQKEVLAKAKNKTKLAFQAVTNCGATSGRDHITKKLKKLIELDTVGICYGGLCSSECYTRNMENHMFYLALENNICHNYVTEKFWNSLRSLTVPVVFSRSVFEGMDVPSNAFIALDDFKSVNELVAHLKALQNDTEKYLE
;
A
#
# COMPACT_ATOMS: atom_id res chain seq x y z
N MET A 1 -20.11 -17.84 11.13
CA MET A 1 -19.36 -16.59 10.87
C MET A 1 -18.34 -16.85 9.78
N MET A 2 -18.32 -16.04 8.72
CA MET A 2 -17.25 -16.06 7.71
C MET A 2 -16.11 -15.19 8.22
N TYR A 3 -14.89 -15.72 8.25
CA TYR A 3 -13.68 -14.95 8.54
C TYR A 3 -12.88 -14.85 7.25
N THR A 4 -12.34 -13.70 6.87
CA THR A 4 -11.29 -13.62 5.84
C THR A 4 -10.65 -12.24 5.85
N VAL A 5 -9.33 -12.21 5.68
CA VAL A 5 -8.58 -10.97 5.47
C VAL A 5 -8.34 -10.71 3.98
N GLU A 6 -8.68 -11.65 3.12
CA GLU A 6 -8.41 -11.59 1.68
C GLU A 6 -9.60 -11.06 0.90
N CYS A 7 -9.32 -10.38 -0.23
CA CYS A 7 -10.40 -9.92 -1.11
C CYS A 7 -11.29 -11.10 -1.57
N PRO A 8 -12.62 -10.91 -1.78
CA PRO A 8 -13.53 -11.93 -2.29
C PRO A 8 -13.02 -12.80 -3.44
N LYS A 9 -12.20 -12.22 -4.34
CA LYS A 9 -11.59 -12.95 -5.47
C LYS A 9 -10.56 -14.00 -5.05
N GLU A 10 -9.96 -13.84 -3.88
CA GLU A 10 -8.93 -14.71 -3.32
C GLU A 10 -9.46 -15.58 -2.18
N THR A 11 -10.64 -15.29 -1.64
CA THR A 11 -11.23 -16.03 -0.50
C THR A 11 -11.25 -17.54 -0.71
N LEU A 12 -11.59 -18.01 -1.92
CA LEU A 12 -11.63 -19.46 -2.22
C LEU A 12 -10.25 -20.14 -2.28
N ARG A 13 -9.16 -19.37 -2.40
CA ARG A 13 -7.79 -19.93 -2.30
C ARG A 13 -7.39 -20.20 -0.86
N HIS A 14 -7.94 -19.44 0.08
CA HIS A 14 -7.58 -19.47 1.49
C HIS A 14 -8.62 -20.17 2.36
N PHE A 15 -9.81 -20.42 1.84
CA PHE A 15 -10.86 -21.19 2.50
C PHE A 15 -11.18 -22.48 1.78
N ASP A 16 -11.10 -23.59 2.51
CA ASP A 16 -11.65 -24.85 2.05
C ASP A 16 -13.19 -24.78 2.10
N ARG A 17 -13.80 -24.88 0.92
CA ARG A 17 -15.25 -24.87 0.73
C ARG A 17 -15.97 -25.93 1.56
N LYS A 18 -15.30 -27.01 1.98
CA LYS A 18 -15.89 -28.04 2.85
C LYS A 18 -16.32 -27.49 4.21
N PHE A 19 -15.68 -26.44 4.69
CA PHE A 19 -16.00 -25.80 5.97
C PHE A 19 -16.86 -24.54 5.81
N LEU A 20 -17.09 -24.09 4.57
CA LEU A 20 -18.01 -23.01 4.27
C LEU A 20 -19.40 -23.60 4.02
N THR A 21 -20.40 -23.04 4.68
CA THR A 21 -21.79 -23.41 4.38
C THR A 21 -22.12 -22.98 2.95
N ASN A 22 -22.83 -23.83 2.20
CA ASN A 22 -23.27 -23.51 0.85
C ASN A 22 -24.48 -22.55 0.82
N GLU A 23 -25.06 -22.24 1.99
CA GLU A 23 -26.32 -21.49 2.09
C GLU A 23 -26.10 -20.07 2.62
N PHE A 24 -25.67 -19.90 3.88
CA PHE A 24 -25.48 -18.58 4.47
C PHE A 24 -24.55 -18.58 5.68
N PHE A 25 -23.94 -17.41 5.94
CA PHE A 25 -23.34 -17.06 7.22
C PHE A 25 -24.05 -15.82 7.79
N ASN A 26 -24.26 -15.81 9.10
CA ASN A 26 -24.97 -14.75 9.82
C ASN A 26 -24.08 -13.58 10.27
N SER A 27 -22.76 -13.73 10.19
CA SER A 27 -21.80 -12.72 10.61
C SER A 27 -20.52 -12.85 9.82
N SER A 28 -19.81 -11.74 9.63
CA SER A 28 -18.52 -11.69 8.93
C SER A 28 -17.47 -10.98 9.77
N ALA A 29 -16.25 -11.51 9.77
CA ALA A 29 -15.07 -10.91 10.38
C ALA A 29 -14.03 -10.65 9.28
N THR A 30 -13.95 -9.41 8.77
CA THR A 30 -13.18 -9.08 7.56
C THR A 30 -12.65 -7.64 7.57
N TYR A 31 -11.83 -7.28 6.58
CA TYR A 31 -11.33 -5.91 6.39
C TYR A 31 -12.39 -4.89 5.95
N ARG A 32 -13.60 -5.33 5.55
CA ARG A 32 -14.67 -4.43 5.10
C ARG A 32 -15.26 -3.65 6.27
N LEU A 33 -15.49 -2.35 6.05
CA LEU A 33 -16.10 -1.48 7.07
C LEU A 33 -17.53 -1.89 7.46
N ASP A 34 -18.25 -2.57 6.57
CA ASP A 34 -19.62 -3.05 6.81
C ASP A 34 -19.69 -4.49 7.35
N SER A 35 -18.55 -5.05 7.76
CA SER A 35 -18.52 -6.39 8.36
C SER A 35 -18.98 -6.37 9.82
N SER A 36 -19.56 -7.49 10.30
CA SER A 36 -20.00 -7.63 11.69
C SER A 36 -18.86 -7.43 12.70
N VAL A 37 -17.64 -7.85 12.35
CA VAL A 37 -16.41 -7.62 13.10
C VAL A 37 -15.37 -7.05 12.14
N PHE A 38 -15.08 -5.76 12.27
CA PHE A 38 -14.06 -5.09 11.46
C PHE A 38 -12.65 -5.55 11.86
N MET A 39 -11.94 -6.14 10.89
CA MET A 39 -10.59 -6.69 11.05
C MET A 39 -9.70 -6.24 9.88
N PRO A 40 -9.26 -4.98 9.86
CA PRO A 40 -8.34 -4.49 8.83
C PRO A 40 -6.92 -5.03 9.06
N TYR A 41 -6.05 -4.87 8.06
CA TYR A 41 -4.62 -5.14 8.23
C TYR A 41 -3.96 -4.16 9.19
N ASP A 42 -4.41 -2.90 9.19
CA ASP A 42 -3.98 -1.86 10.12
C ASP A 42 -4.93 -0.65 10.08
N ALA A 43 -4.66 0.37 10.89
CA ALA A 43 -5.36 1.64 10.89
C ALA A 43 -4.45 2.80 11.32
N LEU A 44 -4.74 4.01 10.83
CA LEU A 44 -4.19 5.23 11.44
C LEU A 44 -4.99 5.56 12.70
N THR A 45 -4.27 5.92 13.76
CA THR A 45 -4.86 6.42 15.00
C THR A 45 -4.57 7.90 15.14
N ARG A 46 -5.56 8.68 15.57
CA ARG A 46 -5.38 10.11 15.80
C ARG A 46 -4.45 10.32 16.98
N ILE A 47 -3.42 11.15 16.80
CA ILE A 47 -2.56 11.58 17.89
C ILE A 47 -3.39 12.42 18.87
N THR A 48 -3.36 12.04 20.13
CA THR A 48 -4.00 12.73 21.26
C THR A 48 -2.94 13.19 22.25
N PRO A 49 -3.25 14.10 23.20
CA PRO A 49 -2.33 14.47 24.28
C PRO A 49 -1.85 13.29 25.15
N THR A 50 -2.55 12.15 25.11
CA THR A 50 -2.21 10.93 25.85
C THR A 50 -1.45 9.90 25.00
N THR A 51 -1.24 10.18 23.70
CA THR A 51 -0.47 9.27 22.83
C THR A 51 0.98 9.23 23.31
N PRO A 52 1.54 8.03 23.58
CA PRO A 52 2.94 7.88 23.98
C PRO A 52 3.90 8.45 22.92
N LYS A 53 4.97 9.11 23.38
CA LYS A 53 5.90 9.82 22.49
C LYS A 53 6.61 8.89 21.51
N GLU A 54 6.84 7.63 21.90
CA GLU A 54 7.41 6.59 21.06
C GLU A 54 6.55 6.22 19.83
N TYR A 55 5.27 6.60 19.82
CA TYR A 55 4.37 6.43 18.68
C TYR A 55 4.21 7.70 17.82
N ILE A 56 4.87 8.80 18.20
CA ILE A 56 4.79 10.08 17.50
C ILE A 56 6.14 10.34 16.84
N TRP A 57 6.13 10.51 15.52
CA TRP A 57 7.34 10.89 14.80
C TRP A 57 7.77 12.31 15.15
N ASP A 58 9.04 12.48 15.50
CA ASP A 58 9.64 13.81 15.66
C ASP A 58 9.92 14.44 14.28
N GLN A 59 9.68 15.74 14.14
CA GLN A 59 9.85 16.43 12.86
C GLN A 59 11.30 16.34 12.34
N LYS A 60 12.31 16.35 13.22
CA LYS A 60 13.71 16.19 12.80
C LYS A 60 13.98 14.77 12.30
N GLU A 61 13.35 13.76 12.93
CA GLU A 61 13.43 12.38 12.46
C GLU A 61 12.79 12.22 11.09
N VAL A 62 11.60 12.78 10.89
CA VAL A 62 10.91 12.78 9.57
C VAL A 62 11.80 13.42 8.51
N LEU A 63 12.36 14.60 8.80
CA LEU A 63 13.26 15.31 7.89
C LEU A 63 14.54 14.50 7.58
N ALA A 64 15.12 13.83 8.57
CA ALA A 64 16.30 13.00 8.39
C ALA A 64 15.98 11.77 7.51
N LYS A 65 14.86 11.09 7.77
CA LYS A 65 14.40 9.95 6.97
C LYS A 65 14.06 10.36 5.54
N ALA A 66 13.40 11.51 5.34
CA ALA A 66 13.10 12.03 4.01
C ALA A 66 14.38 12.33 3.21
N LYS A 67 15.40 12.93 3.85
CA LYS A 67 16.71 13.19 3.20
C LYS A 67 17.45 11.93 2.77
N ASN A 68 17.25 10.80 3.44
CA ASN A 68 17.87 9.53 3.07
C ASN A 68 17.22 8.87 1.84
N LYS A 69 16.00 9.31 1.47
CA LYS A 69 15.26 8.76 0.33
C LYS A 69 15.75 9.41 -0.96
N THR A 70 16.75 8.78 -1.56
CA THR A 70 17.43 9.29 -2.77
C THR A 70 16.90 8.65 -4.05
N LYS A 71 16.31 7.45 -3.96
CA LYS A 71 15.75 6.74 -5.10
C LYS A 71 14.27 7.04 -5.27
N LEU A 72 13.82 7.03 -6.51
CA LEU A 72 12.46 7.46 -6.84
C LEU A 72 11.40 6.49 -6.31
N ALA A 73 11.32 5.28 -6.86
CA ALA A 73 10.26 4.33 -6.49
C ALA A 73 10.75 2.88 -6.46
N PHE A 74 10.12 2.06 -5.63
CA PHE A 74 10.29 0.61 -5.69
C PHE A 74 9.00 -0.18 -5.51
N GLN A 75 9.05 -1.46 -5.86
CA GLN A 75 7.97 -2.42 -5.62
C GLN A 75 8.52 -3.79 -5.22
N ALA A 76 7.92 -4.40 -4.19
CA ALA A 76 8.19 -5.77 -3.79
C ALA A 76 6.98 -6.67 -4.11
N VAL A 77 7.16 -7.75 -4.89
CA VAL A 77 6.07 -8.65 -5.30
C VAL A 77 6.47 -10.11 -5.27
N THR A 78 5.66 -10.94 -4.60
CA THR A 78 5.81 -12.40 -4.54
C THR A 78 4.64 -13.15 -5.19
N ASN A 79 3.43 -12.58 -5.20
CA ASN A 79 2.26 -13.14 -5.89
C ASN A 79 2.18 -12.58 -7.31
N CYS A 80 2.51 -13.38 -8.34
CA CYS A 80 2.58 -12.94 -9.74
C CYS A 80 1.26 -13.17 -10.50
N GLY A 81 1.03 -12.44 -11.59
CA GLY A 81 -0.18 -12.60 -12.40
C GLY A 81 -1.43 -12.04 -11.72
N ALA A 82 -1.27 -10.91 -11.02
CA ALA A 82 -2.36 -10.28 -10.30
C ALA A 82 -3.48 -9.82 -11.23
N THR A 83 -4.73 -10.14 -10.87
CA THR A 83 -5.91 -9.77 -11.67
C THR A 83 -6.26 -8.28 -11.60
N SER A 84 -5.63 -7.52 -10.70
CA SER A 84 -5.74 -6.06 -10.62
C SER A 84 -5.12 -5.30 -11.80
N GLY A 85 -4.30 -5.96 -12.63
CA GLY A 85 -3.49 -5.29 -13.65
C GLY A 85 -2.19 -4.67 -13.13
N ARG A 86 -1.82 -4.95 -11.87
CA ARG A 86 -0.57 -4.49 -11.23
C ARG A 86 0.65 -4.70 -12.11
N ASP A 87 0.83 -5.92 -12.61
CA ASP A 87 2.05 -6.28 -13.35
C ASP A 87 2.16 -5.49 -14.66
N HIS A 88 1.02 -5.17 -15.29
CA HIS A 88 0.96 -4.34 -16.49
C HIS A 88 1.36 -2.89 -16.18
N ILE A 89 0.81 -2.31 -15.12
CA ILE A 89 1.13 -0.95 -14.69
C ILE A 89 2.59 -0.82 -14.27
N THR A 90 3.09 -1.74 -13.44
CA THR A 90 4.51 -1.76 -13.04
C THR A 90 5.43 -1.82 -14.27
N LYS A 91 5.13 -2.71 -15.23
CA LYS A 91 5.91 -2.82 -16.47
C LYS A 91 5.90 -1.53 -17.29
N LYS A 92 4.79 -0.79 -17.30
CA LYS A 92 4.69 0.50 -17.98
C LYS A 92 5.48 1.58 -17.25
N LEU A 93 5.34 1.69 -15.93
CA LEU A 93 6.07 2.64 -15.10
C LEU A 93 7.59 2.42 -15.17
N LYS A 94 8.04 1.17 -15.13
CA LYS A 94 9.48 0.83 -15.23
C LYS A 94 10.18 1.34 -16.50
N LYS A 95 9.42 1.63 -17.56
CA LYS A 95 9.95 2.23 -18.80
C LYS A 95 10.07 3.76 -18.74
N LEU A 96 9.40 4.40 -17.79
CA LEU A 96 9.23 5.86 -17.72
C LEU A 96 9.98 6.49 -16.53
N ILE A 97 10.23 5.69 -15.49
CA ILE A 97 10.89 6.09 -14.25
C ILE A 97 11.88 5.03 -13.78
N GLU A 98 12.84 5.45 -12.94
CA GLU A 98 13.65 4.53 -12.14
C GLU A 98 12.73 3.85 -11.11
N LEU A 99 12.42 2.59 -11.39
CA LEU A 99 11.56 1.76 -10.56
C LEU A 99 12.28 0.46 -10.24
N ASP A 100 12.77 0.36 -9.00
CA ASP A 100 13.36 -0.86 -8.48
C ASP A 100 12.27 -1.91 -8.22
N THR A 101 12.51 -3.14 -8.65
CA THR A 101 11.53 -4.23 -8.50
C THR A 101 12.20 -5.43 -7.88
N VAL A 102 11.67 -5.91 -6.75
CA VAL A 102 12.25 -7.01 -5.96
C VAL A 102 11.20 -8.08 -5.63
N GLY A 103 11.64 -9.29 -5.34
CA GLY A 103 10.76 -10.43 -5.03
C GLY A 103 10.61 -11.41 -6.19
N ILE A 104 9.93 -12.52 -5.90
CA ILE A 104 9.92 -13.73 -6.73
C ILE A 104 9.48 -13.45 -8.17
N CYS A 105 8.55 -12.51 -8.36
CA CYS A 105 8.06 -12.14 -9.70
C CYS A 105 9.10 -11.43 -10.57
N TYR A 106 10.23 -11.01 -9.99
CA TYR A 106 11.32 -10.35 -10.68
C TYR A 106 12.64 -11.15 -10.62
N GLY A 107 12.57 -12.44 -10.28
CA GLY A 107 13.70 -13.36 -10.38
C GLY A 107 14.63 -13.39 -9.16
N GLY A 108 14.21 -12.87 -8.00
CA GLY A 108 15.03 -12.91 -6.78
C GLY A 108 14.21 -12.90 -5.50
N LEU A 109 14.79 -13.38 -4.40
CA LEU A 109 14.20 -13.23 -3.07
C LEU A 109 14.56 -11.85 -2.51
N CYS A 110 13.65 -11.26 -1.74
CA CYS A 110 13.92 -10.06 -0.95
C CYS A 110 13.66 -10.42 0.51
N SER A 111 14.75 -10.54 1.29
CA SER A 111 14.68 -10.72 2.74
C SER A 111 14.05 -9.49 3.42
N SER A 112 13.75 -9.61 4.71
CA SER A 112 13.28 -8.47 5.51
C SER A 112 14.26 -7.29 5.46
N GLU A 113 15.58 -7.57 5.50
CA GLU A 113 16.62 -6.54 5.37
C GLU A 113 16.60 -5.86 3.99
N CYS A 114 16.42 -6.64 2.92
CA CYS A 114 16.24 -6.10 1.58
C CYS A 114 15.00 -5.18 1.52
N TYR A 115 13.88 -5.60 2.09
CA TYR A 115 12.64 -4.82 2.09
C TYR A 115 12.79 -3.52 2.88
N THR A 116 13.31 -3.60 4.10
CA THR A 116 13.59 -2.43 4.96
C THR A 116 14.53 -1.45 4.27
N ARG A 117 15.64 -1.94 3.70
CA ARG A 117 16.59 -1.08 2.97
C ARG A 117 15.93 -0.38 1.78
N ASN A 118 15.05 -1.05 1.05
CA ASN A 118 14.34 -0.40 -0.05
C ASN A 118 13.34 0.65 0.47
N MET A 119 12.58 0.35 1.53
CA MET A 119 11.70 1.32 2.18
C MET A 119 12.45 2.57 2.64
N GLU A 120 13.63 2.42 3.23
CA GLU A 120 14.43 3.55 3.74
C GLU A 120 15.04 4.43 2.65
N ASN A 121 15.35 3.86 1.49
CA ASN A 121 16.07 4.57 0.42
C ASN A 121 15.18 5.15 -0.68
N HIS A 122 13.90 4.76 -0.74
CA HIS A 122 12.99 5.19 -1.79
C HIS A 122 11.93 6.18 -1.27
N MET A 123 11.59 7.15 -2.12
CA MET A 123 10.54 8.14 -1.84
C MET A 123 9.15 7.50 -1.96
N PHE A 124 8.95 6.66 -2.98
CA PHE A 124 7.66 6.05 -3.27
C PHE A 124 7.71 4.52 -3.21
N TYR A 125 6.64 3.92 -2.68
CA TYR A 125 6.41 2.48 -2.77
C TYR A 125 5.15 2.21 -3.58
N LEU A 126 5.26 1.39 -4.62
CA LEU A 126 4.09 0.97 -5.39
C LEU A 126 3.27 -0.08 -4.61
N ALA A 127 2.43 0.40 -3.68
CA ALA A 127 1.49 -0.37 -2.87
C ALA A 127 0.27 -0.85 -3.69
N LEU A 128 0.54 -1.49 -4.83
CA LEU A 128 -0.45 -1.99 -5.76
C LEU A 128 -0.90 -3.39 -5.37
N GLU A 129 -2.14 -3.52 -4.92
CA GLU A 129 -2.71 -4.80 -4.48
C GLU A 129 -2.92 -5.81 -5.60
N ASN A 130 -2.99 -7.10 -5.25
CA ASN A 130 -3.29 -8.18 -6.17
C ASN A 130 -4.71 -8.10 -6.77
N ASN A 131 -5.64 -7.45 -6.06
CA ASN A 131 -7.02 -7.23 -6.49
C ASN A 131 -7.46 -5.83 -6.03
N ILE A 132 -8.34 -5.18 -6.80
CA ILE A 132 -8.93 -3.88 -6.45
C ILE A 132 -10.30 -4.15 -5.86
N CYS A 133 -10.43 -3.99 -4.53
CA CYS A 133 -11.63 -4.31 -3.78
C CYS A 133 -11.87 -3.19 -2.75
N HIS A 134 -13.12 -2.79 -2.53
CA HIS A 134 -13.46 -1.70 -1.61
C HIS A 134 -12.97 -1.99 -0.19
N ASN A 135 -12.21 -1.07 0.41
CA ASN A 135 -11.51 -1.18 1.71
C ASN A 135 -10.37 -2.22 1.79
N TYR A 136 -9.99 -2.87 0.70
CA TYR A 136 -8.88 -3.85 0.72
C TYR A 136 -7.53 -3.13 0.66
N VAL A 137 -7.00 -2.84 1.86
CA VAL A 137 -5.73 -2.12 2.08
C VAL A 137 -4.84 -2.98 2.98
N THR A 138 -3.74 -3.51 2.44
CA THR A 138 -2.92 -4.53 3.11
C THR A 138 -1.61 -3.99 3.68
N GLU A 139 -0.72 -4.88 4.12
CA GLU A 139 0.61 -4.55 4.65
C GLU A 139 1.42 -3.65 3.70
N LYS A 140 1.19 -3.73 2.39
CA LYS A 140 1.88 -2.91 1.38
C LYS A 140 1.71 -1.42 1.66
N PHE A 141 0.49 -0.98 1.92
CA PHE A 141 0.19 0.40 2.21
C PHE A 141 0.71 0.78 3.60
N TRP A 142 0.37 0.00 4.62
CA TRP A 142 0.66 0.32 6.02
C TRP A 142 2.15 0.32 6.34
N ASN A 143 2.93 -0.60 5.76
CA ASN A 143 4.39 -0.65 5.94
C ASN A 143 5.09 0.53 5.26
N SER A 144 4.51 1.09 4.19
CA SER A 144 5.02 2.30 3.55
C SER A 144 4.94 3.48 4.49
N LEU A 145 3.76 3.70 5.10
CA LEU A 145 3.55 4.77 6.07
C LEU A 145 4.46 4.63 7.29
N ARG A 146 4.61 3.40 7.84
CA ARG A 146 5.56 3.12 8.94
C ARG A 146 7.01 3.43 8.60
N SER A 147 7.38 3.42 7.32
CA SER A 147 8.73 3.70 6.85
C SER A 147 8.91 5.13 6.33
N LEU A 148 7.88 5.98 6.49
CA LEU A 148 7.80 7.33 5.92
C LEU A 148 8.02 7.34 4.39
N THR A 149 7.58 6.28 3.73
CA THR A 149 7.61 6.14 2.26
C THR A 149 6.20 6.39 1.75
N VAL A 150 6.05 7.27 0.76
CA VAL A 150 4.72 7.63 0.24
C VAL A 150 4.18 6.46 -0.60
N PRO A 151 3.04 5.85 -0.21
CA PRO A 151 2.45 4.77 -0.98
C PRO A 151 1.76 5.31 -2.24
N VAL A 152 1.98 4.60 -3.35
CA VAL A 152 1.30 4.79 -4.62
C VAL A 152 0.33 3.63 -4.84
N VAL A 153 -0.98 3.93 -4.88
CA VAL A 153 -2.08 2.95 -4.86
C VAL A 153 -2.92 3.00 -6.14
N PHE A 154 -3.73 1.97 -6.40
CA PHE A 154 -4.56 1.95 -7.60
C PHE A 154 -5.62 3.02 -7.65
N SER A 155 -6.43 3.12 -6.59
CA SER A 155 -7.66 3.89 -6.64
C SER A 155 -7.97 4.52 -5.30
N ARG A 156 -8.34 5.80 -5.33
CA ARG A 156 -8.71 6.55 -4.14
C ARG A 156 -9.99 6.02 -3.49
N SER A 157 -10.94 5.52 -4.27
CA SER A 157 -12.22 4.98 -3.75
C SER A 157 -12.08 3.69 -2.94
N VAL A 158 -10.93 3.00 -3.02
CA VAL A 158 -10.62 1.88 -2.12
C VAL A 158 -10.59 2.33 -0.67
N PHE A 159 -10.22 3.58 -0.39
CA PHE A 159 -10.08 4.17 0.94
C PHE A 159 -11.37 4.86 1.43
N GLU A 160 -12.45 4.80 0.68
CA GLU A 160 -13.71 5.46 1.06
C GLU A 160 -14.24 4.93 2.40
N GLY A 161 -14.59 5.86 3.30
CA GLY A 161 -15.04 5.57 4.66
C GLY A 161 -13.91 5.25 5.66
N MET A 162 -12.65 5.15 5.21
CA MET A 162 -11.51 4.92 6.10
C MET A 162 -10.95 6.24 6.65
N ASP A 163 -10.44 6.21 7.88
CA ASP A 163 -9.75 7.34 8.52
C ASP A 163 -8.30 7.50 7.99
N VAL A 164 -8.14 7.62 6.68
CA VAL A 164 -6.84 7.85 6.02
C VAL A 164 -6.84 9.23 5.36
N PRO A 165 -5.93 10.15 5.74
CA PRO A 165 -5.82 11.47 5.11
C PRO A 165 -5.59 11.36 3.59
N SER A 166 -6.27 12.21 2.82
CA SER A 166 -6.21 12.15 1.36
C SER A 166 -4.84 12.47 0.76
N ASN A 167 -4.01 13.21 1.49
CA ASN A 167 -2.62 13.54 1.14
C ASN A 167 -1.60 12.49 1.63
N ALA A 168 -2.02 11.48 2.40
CA ALA A 168 -1.10 10.44 2.89
C ALA A 168 -0.63 9.47 1.78
N PHE A 169 -1.20 9.57 0.58
CA PHE A 169 -0.92 8.65 -0.53
C PHE A 169 -1.24 9.28 -1.89
N ILE A 170 -0.68 8.68 -2.93
CA ILE A 170 -0.91 9.06 -4.33
C ILE A 170 -1.73 7.94 -5.00
N ALA A 171 -2.88 8.26 -5.58
CA ALA A 171 -3.69 7.27 -6.30
C ALA A 171 -3.49 7.40 -7.81
N LEU A 172 -3.37 6.27 -8.50
CA LEU A 172 -3.20 6.22 -9.96
C LEU A 172 -4.39 6.83 -10.71
N ASP A 173 -5.61 6.69 -10.17
CA ASP A 173 -6.85 7.21 -10.74
C ASP A 173 -7.06 8.72 -10.53
N ASP A 174 -6.19 9.40 -9.77
CA ASP A 174 -6.18 10.86 -9.70
C ASP A 174 -5.64 11.50 -10.99
N PHE A 175 -4.95 10.71 -11.84
CA PHE A 175 -4.27 11.19 -13.03
C PHE A 175 -4.97 10.70 -14.30
N LYS A 176 -5.04 11.57 -15.32
CA LYS A 176 -5.65 11.19 -16.62
C LYS A 176 -4.78 10.21 -17.39
N SER A 177 -3.49 10.13 -17.06
CA SER A 177 -2.56 9.20 -17.68
C SER A 177 -1.39 8.83 -16.78
N VAL A 178 -0.74 7.72 -17.10
CA VAL A 178 0.51 7.29 -16.44
C VAL A 178 1.63 8.34 -16.61
N ASN A 179 1.63 9.11 -17.69
CA ASN A 179 2.63 10.17 -17.90
C ASN A 179 2.43 11.34 -16.92
N GLU A 180 1.18 11.69 -16.60
CA GLU A 180 0.87 12.71 -15.59
C GLU A 180 1.31 12.25 -14.20
N LEU A 181 1.05 10.98 -13.83
CA LEU A 181 1.57 10.40 -12.60
C LEU A 181 3.10 10.48 -12.56
N VAL A 182 3.79 10.09 -13.64
CA VAL A 182 5.26 10.15 -13.71
C VAL A 182 5.78 11.58 -13.56
N ALA A 183 5.12 12.55 -14.19
CA ALA A 183 5.48 13.96 -14.04
C ALA A 183 5.32 14.43 -12.59
N HIS A 184 4.24 14.02 -11.93
CA HIS A 184 3.99 14.34 -10.53
C HIS A 184 5.04 13.72 -9.59
N LEU A 185 5.37 12.43 -9.73
CA LEU A 185 6.40 11.77 -8.92
C LEU A 185 7.78 12.42 -9.09
N LYS A 186 8.15 12.81 -10.33
CA LYS A 186 9.41 13.54 -10.60
C LYS A 186 9.39 14.96 -10.04
N ALA A 187 8.24 15.63 -10.04
CA ALA A 187 8.12 16.95 -9.43
C ALA A 187 8.37 16.89 -7.93
N LEU A 188 7.78 15.90 -7.24
CA LEU A 188 8.01 15.66 -5.80
C LEU A 188 9.45 15.25 -5.50
N GLN A 189 10.10 14.46 -6.36
CA GLN A 189 11.51 14.09 -6.19
C GLN A 189 12.45 15.30 -6.12
N ASN A 190 12.11 16.37 -6.85
CA ASN A 190 12.94 17.56 -6.94
C ASN A 190 12.52 18.66 -5.95
N ASP A 191 11.50 18.40 -5.12
CA ASP A 191 10.90 19.38 -4.21
C ASP A 191 10.61 18.72 -2.86
N THR A 192 11.62 18.75 -1.98
CA THR A 192 11.54 18.14 -0.64
C THR A 192 10.42 18.75 0.20
N GLU A 193 10.10 20.04 0.02
CA GLU A 193 9.00 20.67 0.77
C GLU A 193 7.67 20.04 0.36
N LYS A 194 7.38 19.96 -0.95
CA LYS A 194 6.17 19.29 -1.44
C LYS A 194 6.12 17.80 -1.12
N TYR A 195 7.26 17.11 -1.06
CA TYR A 195 7.30 15.70 -0.66
C TYR A 195 6.91 15.49 0.81
N LEU A 196 7.09 16.50 1.67
CA LEU A 196 6.79 16.44 3.10
C LEU A 196 5.37 16.92 3.46
N GLU A 197 4.65 17.54 2.52
CA GLU A 197 3.24 17.96 2.65
C GLU A 197 2.25 16.79 2.53
#